data_AF-A0A176RSZ5-F1
#
_entry.id   AF-A0A176RSZ5-F1
#
_cell.length_a   1.000
_cell.length_b   1.000
_cell.length_c   1.000
_cell.angle_alpha   90.00
_cell.angle_beta   90.00
_cell.angle_gamma   90.00
#
_symmetry.space_group_name_H-M   'P 1'
#
loop_
_entity.id
_entity.type
_entity.pdbx_description
1 polymer ?
#
loop_
_entity_poly.entity_id
_entity_poly.type
_entity_poly.pdbx_seq_one_letter_code
_entity_poly.pdbx_strand_id
1 'polypeptide(L)'
;MSGKDWKKVLPWNIDVSQHFPFVLESIDPGFDSAVDAMHRWATFALHSGNPVHIFISSQRDCRASFLFEQTPPLIRKLLADLSVRSTDLSPTVKKRVEEFVPQEQGVIRRNRLPELVKRLELFKNILRSNYGHDVLTAIPGFGWWAVAWFQQVSDKKNTQQIDLAREEYPMDKHSSTLEHIAYLAAQIQRYPGGDAGNSDKTFCLDIVLEQFDTSKRYPVLQKDATARIAGMAGELEKRFDSGRSRHAKNGEGGNFSERYHKFAQAVFEFVSLCEKEHRLDARFRRFLRAAYSHLFMEKSLAHSRKNKEKESTTAQGSLL
;
A
#
# COMPACT_ATOMS: atom_id res chain seq x y z
N MET A 1 2.26 30.04 -27.38
CA MET A 1 3.72 30.26 -27.22
C MET A 1 4.40 28.91 -27.16
N SER A 2 5.31 28.64 -28.11
CA SER A 2 5.71 27.30 -28.55
C SER A 2 6.95 26.77 -27.82
N GLY A 3 6.74 25.83 -26.89
CA GLY A 3 7.36 24.49 -26.85
C GLY A 3 8.88 24.24 -26.79
N LYS A 4 9.80 25.20 -26.98
CA LYS A 4 11.24 24.86 -27.11
C LYS A 4 12.27 25.87 -26.56
N ASP A 5 11.92 26.76 -25.64
CA ASP A 5 12.92 27.70 -25.07
C ASP A 5 13.82 27.11 -23.97
N TRP A 6 13.48 25.93 -23.39
CA TRP A 6 14.33 25.28 -22.38
C TRP A 6 15.68 24.80 -22.94
N LYS A 7 15.79 24.63 -24.27
CA LYS A 7 17.03 24.23 -24.94
C LYS A 7 18.11 25.32 -24.95
N LYS A 8 17.76 26.58 -24.64
CA LYS A 8 18.71 27.71 -24.62
C LYS A 8 19.41 27.93 -23.28
N VAL A 9 18.99 27.24 -22.22
CA VAL A 9 19.45 27.58 -20.86
C VAL A 9 20.75 26.88 -20.47
N LEU A 10 21.11 25.73 -21.06
CA LEU A 10 22.41 25.06 -20.83
C LEU A 10 22.88 24.28 -22.08
N PRO A 11 24.19 24.19 -22.37
CA PRO A 11 24.71 23.47 -23.54
C PRO A 11 24.74 21.96 -23.29
N TRP A 12 23.70 21.25 -23.71
CA TRP A 12 23.48 19.81 -23.46
C TRP A 12 24.39 18.82 -24.21
N ASN A 13 25.49 19.28 -24.81
CA ASN A 13 26.45 18.43 -25.54
C ASN A 13 27.80 18.27 -24.83
N ILE A 14 27.90 18.73 -23.58
CA ILE A 14 29.07 18.39 -22.76
C ILE A 14 28.81 17.01 -22.18
N ASP A 15 29.54 16.03 -22.71
CA ASP A 15 29.70 14.72 -22.08
C ASP A 15 30.45 14.93 -20.76
N VAL A 16 29.70 15.15 -19.67
CA VAL A 16 30.26 15.42 -18.33
C VAL A 16 30.79 14.15 -17.68
N SER A 17 30.81 13.00 -18.38
CA SER A 17 31.38 11.76 -17.85
C SER A 17 32.87 11.86 -17.48
N GLN A 18 33.56 12.92 -17.93
CA GLN A 18 34.94 13.22 -17.58
C GLN A 18 35.13 14.42 -16.63
N HIS A 19 34.06 15.11 -16.23
CA HIS A 19 34.17 16.30 -15.37
C HIS A 19 33.34 16.14 -14.11
N PHE A 20 33.96 16.57 -13.00
CA PHE A 20 33.54 16.40 -11.62
C PHE A 20 32.02 16.50 -11.41
N PRO A 21 31.42 15.59 -10.60
CA PRO A 21 30.00 15.62 -10.30
C PRO A 21 29.63 16.99 -9.72
N PHE A 22 28.47 17.51 -10.10
CA PHE A 22 27.94 18.76 -9.56
C PHE A 22 27.86 18.69 -8.03
N VAL A 23 28.74 19.42 -7.35
CA VAL A 23 28.74 19.58 -5.89
C VAL A 23 27.68 20.60 -5.53
N LEU A 24 26.75 20.21 -4.66
CA LEU A 24 25.71 21.08 -4.13
C LEU A 24 25.80 21.07 -2.62
N GLU A 25 26.52 22.05 -2.08
CA GLU A 25 26.60 22.30 -0.65
C GLU A 25 25.36 23.08 -0.20
N SER A 26 24.43 22.33 0.40
CA SER A 26 23.54 22.70 1.52
C SER A 26 22.19 22.02 1.31
N ILE A 27 21.93 21.03 2.15
CA ILE A 27 20.61 20.43 2.27
C ILE A 27 20.11 20.85 3.64
N ASP A 28 19.02 21.61 3.64
CA ASP A 28 18.20 21.85 4.82
C ASP A 28 17.94 20.51 5.55
N PRO A 29 18.31 20.37 6.83
CA PRO A 29 18.32 19.07 7.54
C PRO A 29 16.94 18.46 7.78
N GLY A 30 15.85 19.11 7.38
CA GLY A 30 14.49 18.61 7.51
C GLY A 30 14.26 17.30 6.74
N PHE A 31 13.56 16.34 7.36
CA PHE A 31 13.21 15.06 6.74
C PHE A 31 12.48 15.24 5.40
N ASP A 32 11.52 16.15 5.37
CA ASP A 32 10.71 16.44 4.18
C ASP A 32 11.54 17.10 3.07
N SER A 33 12.39 18.05 3.46
CA SER A 33 13.34 18.72 2.57
C SER A 33 14.32 17.73 1.95
N ALA A 34 14.80 16.75 2.73
CA ALA A 34 15.67 15.68 2.24
C ALA A 34 14.94 14.79 1.22
N VAL A 35 13.69 14.37 1.48
CA VAL A 35 12.90 13.56 0.54
C VAL A 35 12.60 14.32 -0.75
N ASP A 36 12.26 15.61 -0.67
CA ASP A 36 12.03 16.43 -1.85
C ASP A 36 13.32 16.68 -2.65
N ALA A 37 14.44 16.92 -1.98
CA ALA A 37 15.76 17.02 -2.61
C ALA A 37 16.11 15.72 -3.34
N MET A 38 15.99 14.58 -2.67
CA MET A 38 16.19 13.26 -3.29
C MET A 38 15.32 13.08 -4.54
N HIS A 39 14.03 13.41 -4.46
CA HIS A 39 13.11 13.31 -5.59
C HIS A 39 13.56 14.18 -6.78
N ARG A 40 13.90 15.45 -6.53
CA ARG A 40 14.35 16.40 -7.58
C ARG A 40 15.63 15.90 -8.24
N TRP A 41 16.62 15.46 -7.46
CA TRP A 41 17.90 15.00 -7.97
C TRP A 41 17.83 13.65 -8.67
N ALA A 42 17.00 12.72 -8.18
CA ALA A 42 16.73 11.46 -8.87
C ALA A 42 16.01 11.70 -10.21
N THR A 43 15.07 12.65 -10.25
CA THR A 43 14.38 13.06 -11.48
C THR A 43 15.37 13.67 -12.48
N PHE A 44 16.27 14.53 -12.00
CA PHE A 44 17.34 15.09 -12.83
C PHE A 44 18.28 13.99 -13.37
N ALA A 45 18.72 13.05 -12.53
CA ALA A 45 19.57 11.93 -12.96
C ALA A 45 18.87 11.09 -14.05
N LEU A 46 17.57 10.82 -13.88
CA LEU A 46 16.77 10.06 -14.83
C LEU A 46 16.67 10.76 -16.19
N HIS A 47 16.38 12.06 -16.22
CA HIS A 47 16.17 12.80 -17.47
C HIS A 47 17.46 13.25 -18.15
N SER A 48 18.48 13.65 -17.38
CA SER A 48 19.78 14.05 -17.92
C SER A 48 20.60 12.85 -18.39
N GLY A 49 20.38 11.67 -17.81
CA GLY A 49 21.21 10.50 -18.04
C GLY A 49 22.60 10.57 -17.38
N ASN A 50 22.88 11.64 -16.63
CA ASN A 50 24.13 11.84 -15.91
C ASN A 50 24.03 11.26 -14.49
N PRO A 51 25.12 10.68 -13.96
CA PRO A 51 25.16 10.24 -12.57
C PRO A 51 25.08 11.44 -11.63
N VAL A 52 24.31 11.30 -10.55
CA VAL A 52 24.18 12.35 -9.52
C VAL A 52 24.58 11.78 -8.17
N HIS A 53 25.62 12.32 -7.57
CA HIS A 53 26.10 11.92 -6.25
C HIS A 53 26.11 13.12 -5.32
N ILE A 54 25.48 12.96 -4.17
CA ILE A 54 25.38 13.99 -3.15
C ILE A 54 26.06 13.47 -1.90
N PHE A 55 27.20 14.08 -1.57
CA PHE A 55 28.06 13.71 -0.45
C PHE A 55 27.91 14.69 0.71
N ILE A 56 28.17 14.22 1.93
CA ILE A 56 28.18 15.04 3.15
C ILE A 56 29.50 15.80 3.28
N SER A 57 30.61 15.12 3.00
CA SER A 57 31.94 15.59 3.37
C SER A 57 32.92 15.59 2.22
N SER A 58 33.06 14.47 1.52
CA SER A 58 34.03 14.34 0.43
C SER A 58 33.48 13.48 -0.70
N GLN A 59 33.84 13.89 -1.92
CA GLN A 59 33.58 13.10 -3.11
C GLN A 59 34.34 11.77 -3.03
N ARG A 60 33.68 10.68 -3.39
CA ARG A 60 34.26 9.33 -3.48
C ARG A 60 34.00 8.75 -4.87
N ASP A 61 34.87 7.86 -5.30
CA ASP A 61 34.68 7.12 -6.54
C ASP A 61 33.48 6.18 -6.41
N CYS A 62 32.33 6.61 -6.94
CA CYS A 62 31.10 5.85 -6.89
C CYS A 62 30.62 5.50 -8.30
N ARG A 63 30.39 4.22 -8.57
CA ARG A 63 29.82 3.75 -9.85
C ARG A 63 28.28 3.78 -9.88
N ALA A 64 27.67 4.50 -8.95
CA ALA A 64 26.22 4.68 -8.89
C ALA A 64 25.73 5.60 -10.01
N SER A 65 24.48 5.42 -10.41
CA SER A 65 23.78 6.44 -11.21
C SER A 65 23.10 7.47 -10.31
N PHE A 66 22.79 7.11 -9.06
CA PHE A 66 22.34 8.04 -8.04
C PHE A 66 22.85 7.62 -6.66
N LEU A 67 23.37 8.58 -5.89
CA LEU A 67 23.79 8.42 -4.50
C LEU A 67 23.38 9.65 -3.70
N PHE A 68 22.78 9.42 -2.54
CA PHE A 68 22.44 10.48 -1.60
C PHE A 68 22.90 10.07 -0.19
N GLU A 69 24.07 10.55 0.24
CA GLU A 69 24.72 10.09 1.47
C GLU A 69 23.88 10.43 2.72
N GLN A 70 23.16 11.57 2.71
CA GLN A 70 22.24 11.98 3.77
C GLN A 70 20.88 11.29 3.74
N THR A 71 20.73 10.10 3.12
CA THR A 71 19.42 9.45 3.02
C THR A 71 18.88 9.14 4.42
N PRO A 72 17.71 9.69 4.81
CA PRO A 72 17.13 9.43 6.13
C PRO A 72 16.96 7.94 6.39
N PRO A 73 17.20 7.43 7.62
CA PRO A 73 17.16 5.99 7.91
C PRO A 73 15.85 5.30 7.51
N LEU A 74 14.71 5.97 7.69
CA LEU A 74 13.40 5.45 7.29
C LEU A 74 13.30 5.28 5.76
N ILE A 75 13.72 6.29 5.00
CA ILE A 75 13.72 6.25 3.53
C ILE A 75 14.69 5.19 3.02
N ARG A 76 15.86 5.07 3.66
CA ARG A 76 16.83 4.00 3.37
C ARG A 76 16.20 2.62 3.54
N LYS A 77 15.44 2.41 4.62
CA LYS A 77 14.72 1.15 4.86
C LYS A 77 13.66 0.88 3.79
N LEU A 78 12.92 1.89 3.37
CA LEU A 78 11.87 1.78 2.35
C LEU A 78 12.41 1.58 0.92
N LEU A 79 13.68 1.93 0.65
CA LEU A 79 14.32 1.81 -0.65
C LEU A 79 15.44 0.75 -0.66
N ALA A 80 15.55 -0.07 0.38
CA ALA A 80 16.65 -1.02 0.58
C ALA A 80 16.73 -2.10 -0.52
N ASP A 81 15.61 -2.40 -1.16
CA ASP A 81 15.51 -3.31 -2.31
C ASP A 81 16.00 -2.68 -3.63
N LEU A 82 15.94 -1.37 -3.77
CA LEU A 82 16.48 -0.66 -4.95
C LEU A 82 17.99 -0.44 -4.85
N SER A 83 18.53 -0.45 -3.63
CA SER A 83 19.97 -0.34 -3.42
C SER A 83 20.70 -1.59 -3.91
N VAL A 84 21.85 -1.40 -4.55
CA VAL A 84 22.66 -2.51 -5.07
C VAL A 84 23.01 -3.48 -3.95
N ARG A 85 22.55 -4.73 -4.06
CA ARG A 85 22.96 -5.81 -3.16
C ARG A 85 24.19 -6.51 -3.72
N SER A 86 25.01 -7.08 -2.84
CA SER A 86 26.18 -7.87 -3.24
C SER A 86 25.83 -9.03 -4.18
N THR A 87 24.59 -9.52 -4.13
CA THR A 87 24.03 -10.58 -4.99
C THR A 87 23.92 -10.20 -6.46
N ASP A 88 23.75 -8.91 -6.77
CA ASP A 88 23.58 -8.41 -8.15
C ASP A 88 24.93 -8.22 -8.86
N LEU A 89 26.03 -8.51 -8.18
CA LEU A 89 27.39 -8.38 -8.70
C LEU A 89 27.87 -9.73 -9.24
N SER A 90 28.47 -9.69 -10.43
CA SER A 90 29.23 -10.82 -10.99
C SER A 90 30.26 -11.35 -9.96
N PRO A 91 30.55 -12.65 -9.89
CA PRO A 91 31.54 -13.23 -8.97
C PRO A 91 32.93 -12.57 -9.06
N THR A 92 33.33 -12.06 -10.23
CA THR A 92 34.58 -11.30 -10.41
C THR A 92 34.55 -9.90 -9.79
N VAL A 93 33.35 -9.31 -9.62
CA VAL A 93 33.15 -8.00 -9.00
C VAL A 93 32.94 -8.14 -7.48
N LYS A 94 32.33 -9.25 -7.02
CA LYS A 94 32.17 -9.56 -5.59
C LYS A 94 33.51 -9.53 -4.83
N LYS A 95 34.54 -10.20 -5.34
CA LYS A 95 35.89 -10.20 -4.74
C LYS A 95 36.52 -8.81 -4.62
N ARG A 96 36.26 -7.90 -5.57
CA ARG A 96 36.80 -6.52 -5.55
C ARG A 96 35.98 -5.57 -4.68
N VAL A 97 34.68 -5.83 -4.50
CA VAL A 97 33.78 -4.98 -3.70
C VAL A 97 33.88 -5.33 -2.21
N GLU A 98 34.09 -6.60 -1.86
CA GLU A 98 34.30 -7.04 -0.48
C GLU A 98 35.62 -6.50 0.13
N GLU A 99 36.64 -6.23 -0.69
CA GLU A 99 37.94 -5.71 -0.25
C GLU A 99 37.99 -4.17 -0.09
N PHE A 100 37.08 -3.40 -0.70
CA PHE A 100 37.23 -1.94 -0.82
C PHE A 100 36.03 -1.09 -0.43
N VAL A 101 34.88 -1.66 -0.06
CA VAL A 101 33.67 -0.85 0.16
C VAL A 101 33.11 -1.07 1.57
N PRO A 102 33.21 -0.09 2.50
CA PRO A 102 32.22 -0.03 3.56
C PRO A 102 30.88 0.17 2.85
N GLN A 103 30.06 -0.89 2.79
CA GLN A 103 28.73 -0.94 2.19
C GLN A 103 28.23 0.44 1.76
N GLU A 104 28.36 0.81 0.48
CA GLU A 104 27.81 2.07 -0.02
C GLU A 104 26.27 1.95 -0.03
N GLN A 105 25.68 2.09 1.15
CA GLN A 105 24.25 2.01 1.38
C GLN A 105 23.58 3.16 0.64
N GLY A 106 22.56 2.86 -0.16
CA GLY A 106 21.81 3.87 -0.92
C GLY A 106 22.34 4.15 -2.33
N VAL A 107 23.25 3.32 -2.85
CA VAL A 107 23.66 3.36 -4.26
C VAL A 107 22.56 2.80 -5.17
N ILE A 108 22.13 3.60 -6.15
CA ILE A 108 21.09 3.25 -7.12
C ILE A 108 21.69 3.20 -8.53
N ARG A 109 21.36 2.15 -9.29
CA ARG A 109 21.76 1.95 -10.69
C ARG A 109 20.76 2.59 -11.65
N ARG A 110 21.21 2.88 -12.88
CA ARG A 110 20.41 3.53 -13.93
C ARG A 110 19.07 2.83 -14.20
N ASN A 111 19.06 1.49 -14.23
CA ASN A 111 17.85 0.70 -14.45
C ASN A 111 16.82 0.81 -13.31
N ARG A 112 17.25 1.22 -12.11
CA ARG A 112 16.40 1.41 -10.92
C ARG A 112 15.97 2.86 -10.70
N LEU A 113 16.48 3.82 -11.48
CA LEU A 113 16.10 5.23 -11.38
C LEU A 113 14.60 5.49 -11.61
N PRO A 114 13.92 4.88 -12.60
CA PRO A 114 12.49 5.09 -12.77
C PRO A 114 11.67 4.67 -11.54
N GLU A 115 12.02 3.53 -10.94
CA GLU A 115 11.38 2.97 -9.75
C GLU A 115 11.65 3.87 -8.51
N LEU A 116 12.89 4.34 -8.37
CA LEU A 116 13.29 5.30 -7.34
C LEU A 116 12.43 6.58 -7.40
N VAL A 117 12.28 7.17 -8.59
CA VAL A 117 11.51 8.41 -8.77
C VAL A 117 10.05 8.21 -8.38
N LYS A 118 9.41 7.12 -8.83
CA LYS A 118 8.02 6.80 -8.47
C LYS A 118 7.82 6.67 -6.96
N ARG A 119 8.71 5.96 -6.26
CA ARG A 119 8.60 5.77 -4.81
C ARG A 119 8.88 7.06 -4.03
N LEU A 120 9.86 7.86 -4.46
CA LEU A 120 10.10 9.18 -3.86
C LEU A 120 8.93 10.14 -4.09
N GLU A 121 8.26 10.07 -5.24
CA GLU A 121 7.05 10.83 -5.51
C GLU A 121 5.90 10.42 -4.58
N LEU A 122 5.72 9.11 -4.34
CA LEU A 122 4.77 8.60 -3.35
C LEU A 122 5.07 9.16 -1.96
N PHE A 123 6.32 9.09 -1.50
CA PHE A 123 6.70 9.59 -0.17
C PHE A 123 6.47 11.09 -0.03
N LYS A 124 6.88 11.87 -1.04
CA LYS A 124 6.64 13.31 -1.08
C LYS A 124 5.15 13.64 -1.01
N ASN A 125 4.30 12.88 -1.69
CA ASN A 125 2.86 13.08 -1.66
C ASN A 125 2.24 12.75 -0.29
N ILE A 126 2.76 11.71 0.38
CA ILE A 126 2.34 11.34 1.74
C ILE A 126 2.77 12.41 2.76
N LEU A 127 3.99 12.92 2.65
CA LEU A 127 4.56 13.93 3.57
C LEU A 127 3.91 15.31 3.50
N ARG A 128 3.19 15.62 2.41
CA ARG A 128 2.42 16.88 2.28
C ARG A 128 1.22 17.01 3.24
N SER A 129 1.03 16.06 4.15
CA SER A 129 -0.11 15.97 5.05
C SER A 129 0.37 15.71 6.47
N ASN A 130 -0.42 16.18 7.45
CA ASN A 130 -0.12 16.07 8.88
C ASN A 130 0.12 14.63 9.37
N TYR A 131 -0.38 13.62 8.63
CA TYR A 131 -0.21 12.20 8.99
C TYR A 131 0.92 11.51 8.21
N GLY A 132 1.69 12.24 7.41
CA GLY A 132 2.65 11.67 6.46
C GLY A 132 3.74 10.83 7.13
N HIS A 133 4.33 11.32 8.22
CA HIS A 133 5.35 10.58 8.96
C HIS A 133 4.79 9.29 9.59
N ASP A 134 3.58 9.33 10.15
CA ASP A 134 2.92 8.15 10.74
C ASP A 134 2.68 7.07 9.68
N VAL A 135 2.32 7.48 8.46
CA VAL A 135 2.10 6.56 7.34
C VAL A 135 3.43 5.94 6.92
N LEU A 136 4.47 6.75 6.66
CA LEU A 136 5.76 6.23 6.21
C LEU A 136 6.41 5.30 7.23
N THR A 137 6.29 5.59 8.52
CA THR A 137 6.79 4.72 9.60
C THR A 137 6.01 3.41 9.71
N ALA A 138 4.74 3.39 9.31
CA ALA A 138 3.90 2.21 9.32
C ALA A 138 4.07 1.29 8.09
N ILE A 139 4.51 1.81 6.93
CA ILE A 139 4.70 1.02 5.70
C ILE A 139 5.52 -0.26 5.91
N PRO A 140 6.67 -0.26 6.61
CA PRO A 140 7.45 -1.49 6.79
C PRO A 140 6.72 -2.60 7.57
N GLY A 141 5.72 -2.25 8.38
CA GLY A 141 4.94 -3.21 9.17
C GLY A 141 3.59 -3.56 8.54
N PHE A 142 2.94 -2.62 7.87
CA PHE A 142 1.56 -2.73 7.39
C PHE A 142 1.43 -2.59 5.86
N GLY A 143 2.53 -2.34 5.15
CA GLY A 143 2.56 -2.19 3.70
C GLY A 143 1.61 -1.10 3.20
N TRP A 144 0.97 -1.38 2.07
CA TRP A 144 -0.01 -0.51 1.44
C TRP A 144 -1.25 -0.20 2.31
N TRP A 145 -1.50 -0.92 3.41
CA TRP A 145 -2.65 -0.63 4.30
C TRP A 145 -2.53 0.74 4.96
N ALA A 146 -1.30 1.16 5.28
CA ALA A 146 -1.03 2.50 5.80
C ALA A 146 -1.38 3.59 4.77
N VAL A 147 -1.09 3.33 3.48
CA VAL A 147 -1.41 4.24 2.37
C VAL A 147 -2.92 4.26 2.08
N ALA A 148 -3.61 3.14 2.20
CA ALA A 148 -5.08 3.11 2.11
C ALA A 148 -5.74 3.99 3.18
N TRP A 149 -5.24 3.92 4.42
CA TRP A 149 -5.71 4.80 5.50
C TRP A 149 -5.40 6.26 5.22
N PHE A 150 -4.20 6.57 4.71
CA PHE A 150 -3.83 7.91 4.31
C PHE A 150 -4.80 8.53 3.31
N GLN A 151 -5.21 7.79 2.27
CA GLN A 151 -6.19 8.28 1.30
C GLN A 151 -7.56 8.53 1.94
N GLN A 152 -7.99 7.66 2.85
CA GLN A 152 -9.27 7.82 3.54
C GLN A 152 -9.32 9.07 4.42
N VAL A 153 -8.22 9.40 5.11
CA VAL A 153 -8.16 10.58 6.00
C VAL A 153 -7.87 11.88 5.26
N SER A 154 -7.13 11.80 4.15
CA SER A 154 -6.84 12.98 3.32
C SER A 154 -8.00 13.39 2.40
N ASP A 155 -9.09 12.62 2.37
CA ASP A 155 -10.24 12.76 1.47
C ASP A 155 -9.87 12.87 -0.02
N LYS A 156 -8.64 12.44 -0.36
CA LYS A 156 -8.14 12.36 -1.73
C LYS A 156 -8.43 10.97 -2.26
N LYS A 157 -9.12 10.91 -3.40
CA LYS A 157 -9.35 9.65 -4.12
C LYS A 157 -8.21 9.39 -5.09
N ASN A 158 -6.98 9.28 -4.61
CA ASN A 158 -5.85 8.97 -5.48
C ASN A 158 -5.61 7.45 -5.52
N THR A 159 -6.36 6.75 -6.37
CA THR A 159 -6.24 5.30 -6.55
C THR A 159 -4.86 4.89 -7.07
N GLN A 160 -4.21 5.73 -7.89
CA GLN A 160 -2.87 5.45 -8.44
C GLN A 160 -1.82 5.30 -7.34
N GLN A 161 -1.92 6.07 -6.26
CA GLN A 161 -1.00 5.94 -5.12
C GLN A 161 -1.20 4.63 -4.36
N ILE A 162 -2.44 4.14 -4.27
CA ILE A 162 -2.74 2.85 -3.64
C ILE A 162 -2.25 1.71 -4.53
N ASP A 163 -2.48 1.79 -5.83
CA ASP A 163 -2.03 0.76 -6.79
C ASP A 163 -0.51 0.64 -6.78
N LEU A 164 0.20 1.77 -6.85
CA LEU A 164 1.66 1.81 -6.70
C LEU A 164 2.09 1.23 -5.35
N ALA A 165 1.47 1.66 -4.24
CA ALA A 165 1.85 1.14 -2.92
C ALA A 165 1.59 -0.37 -2.78
N ARG A 166 0.56 -0.91 -3.45
CA ARG A 166 0.26 -2.34 -3.45
C ARG A 166 1.31 -3.14 -4.23
N GLU A 167 1.81 -2.60 -5.34
CA GLU A 167 2.88 -3.19 -6.12
C GLU A 167 4.23 -3.15 -5.39
N GLU A 168 4.57 -2.00 -4.80
CA GLU A 168 5.89 -1.75 -4.23
C GLU A 168 6.02 -2.18 -2.75
N TYR A 169 4.92 -2.16 -2.00
CA TYR A 169 4.87 -2.46 -0.56
C TYR A 169 3.71 -3.41 -0.19
N PRO A 170 3.70 -4.65 -0.73
CA PRO A 170 2.71 -5.65 -0.36
C PRO A 170 2.81 -6.03 1.12
N MET A 171 1.69 -6.47 1.68
CA MET A 171 1.64 -7.01 3.04
C MET A 171 1.68 -8.54 2.96
N ASP A 172 2.87 -9.08 2.66
CA ASP A 172 3.09 -10.45 2.15
C ASP A 172 2.35 -11.56 2.90
N LYS A 173 2.25 -11.46 4.23
CA LYS A 173 1.65 -12.53 5.06
C LYS A 173 0.12 -12.53 5.07
N HIS A 174 -0.53 -11.39 4.84
CA HIS A 174 -1.97 -11.22 5.11
C HIS A 174 -2.75 -10.61 3.94
N SER A 175 -2.09 -10.23 2.85
CA SER A 175 -2.76 -9.57 1.70
C SER A 175 -3.82 -10.47 1.05
N SER A 176 -3.50 -11.74 0.80
CA SER A 176 -4.41 -12.71 0.19
C SER A 176 -5.62 -13.01 1.09
N THR A 177 -5.40 -13.17 2.40
CA THR A 177 -6.46 -13.38 3.39
C THR A 177 -7.41 -12.18 3.44
N LEU A 178 -6.87 -10.96 3.43
CA LEU A 178 -7.70 -9.75 3.44
C LEU A 178 -8.52 -9.62 2.14
N GLU A 179 -7.93 -9.93 0.99
CA GLU A 179 -8.65 -9.96 -0.29
C GLU A 179 -9.79 -10.98 -0.28
N HIS A 180 -9.55 -12.16 0.31
CA HIS A 180 -10.59 -13.18 0.49
C HIS A 180 -11.72 -12.70 1.41
N ILE A 181 -11.40 -12.06 2.53
CA ILE A 181 -12.38 -11.46 3.45
C ILE A 181 -13.22 -10.40 2.73
N ALA A 182 -12.59 -9.53 1.95
CA ALA A 182 -13.28 -8.49 1.16
C ALA A 182 -14.19 -9.10 0.08
N TYR A 183 -13.76 -10.19 -0.55
CA TYR A 183 -14.58 -10.94 -1.50
C TYR A 183 -15.82 -11.54 -0.83
N LEU A 184 -15.67 -12.20 0.32
CA LEU A 184 -16.80 -12.75 1.09
C LEU A 184 -17.78 -11.65 1.53
N ALA A 185 -17.27 -10.49 1.94
CA ALA A 185 -18.11 -9.35 2.27
C ALA A 185 -18.94 -8.85 1.08
N ALA A 186 -18.35 -8.80 -0.12
CA ALA A 186 -19.05 -8.40 -1.34
C ALA A 186 -20.20 -9.37 -1.71
N GLN A 187 -20.15 -10.62 -1.24
CA GLN A 187 -21.25 -11.57 -1.39
C GLN A 187 -22.40 -11.32 -0.40
N ILE A 188 -22.14 -10.69 0.74
CA ILE A 188 -23.13 -10.41 1.79
C ILE A 188 -23.85 -9.10 1.50
N GLN A 189 -23.09 -8.05 1.23
CA GLN A 189 -23.58 -6.67 1.22
C GLN A 189 -23.71 -6.09 -0.19
N ARG A 190 -24.82 -5.37 -0.44
CA ARG A 190 -25.05 -4.60 -1.66
C ARG A 190 -24.20 -3.33 -1.67
N TYR A 191 -23.87 -2.83 -2.87
CA TYR A 191 -23.00 -1.66 -3.06
C TYR A 191 -23.30 -0.53 -2.05
N PRO A 192 -22.33 -0.11 -1.22
CA PRO A 192 -22.55 0.97 -0.26
C PRO A 192 -22.78 2.28 -1.03
N GLY A 193 -23.81 3.03 -0.64
CA GLY A 193 -24.12 4.32 -1.25
C GLY A 193 -22.94 5.30 -1.20
N GLY A 194 -22.96 6.30 -2.08
CA GLY A 194 -21.91 7.32 -2.17
C GLY A 194 -21.87 8.32 -1.01
N ASP A 195 -22.89 8.33 -0.14
CA ASP A 195 -23.04 9.34 0.91
C ASP A 195 -22.47 8.91 2.27
N ALA A 196 -21.86 9.89 2.94
CA ALA A 196 -20.87 9.74 4.02
C ALA A 196 -21.42 9.43 5.43
N GLY A 197 -22.69 9.03 5.56
CA GLY A 197 -23.32 8.81 6.87
C GLY A 197 -23.18 7.37 7.36
N ASN A 198 -22.07 7.05 8.04
CA ASN A 198 -21.60 5.71 8.43
C ASN A 198 -21.11 4.90 7.22
N SER A 199 -19.82 4.54 7.21
CA SER A 199 -19.26 3.78 6.10
C SER A 199 -19.87 2.38 6.07
N ASP A 200 -20.97 2.23 5.33
CA ASP A 200 -21.54 0.93 4.96
C ASP A 200 -20.42 0.00 4.45
N LYS A 201 -19.36 0.55 3.87
CA LYS A 201 -18.13 -0.15 3.46
C LYS A 201 -17.47 -1.00 4.55
N THR A 202 -17.51 -0.60 5.82
CA THR A 202 -16.88 -1.31 6.95
C THR A 202 -17.87 -2.06 7.82
N PHE A 203 -19.17 -1.96 7.54
CA PHE A 203 -20.24 -2.41 8.41
C PHE A 203 -20.11 -3.89 8.83
N CYS A 204 -19.95 -4.82 7.87
CA CYS A 204 -19.76 -6.24 8.17
C CYS A 204 -18.53 -6.47 9.05
N LEU A 205 -17.40 -5.83 8.72
CA LEU A 205 -16.15 -5.99 9.46
C LEU A 205 -16.30 -5.46 10.88
N ASP A 206 -16.94 -4.31 11.07
CA ASP A 206 -17.12 -3.68 12.38
C ASP A 206 -17.99 -4.53 13.31
N ILE A 207 -19.08 -5.10 12.80
CA ILE A 207 -19.93 -6.03 13.57
C ILE A 207 -19.13 -7.23 14.05
N VAL A 208 -18.37 -7.88 13.14
CA VAL A 208 -17.62 -9.08 13.50
C VAL A 208 -16.50 -8.76 14.49
N LEU A 209 -15.80 -7.64 14.31
CA LEU A 209 -14.77 -7.21 15.27
C LEU A 209 -15.34 -6.85 16.65
N GLU A 210 -16.49 -6.19 16.71
CA GLU A 210 -17.20 -5.89 17.96
C GLU A 210 -17.60 -7.19 18.67
N GLN A 211 -18.11 -8.17 17.92
CA GLN A 211 -18.51 -9.45 18.48
C GLN A 211 -17.32 -10.32 18.88
N PHE A 212 -16.19 -10.21 18.17
CA PHE A 212 -14.92 -10.82 18.59
C PHE A 212 -14.47 -10.30 19.95
N ASP A 213 -14.47 -8.99 20.15
CA ASP A 213 -14.12 -8.37 21.42
C ASP A 213 -15.08 -8.75 22.54
N THR A 214 -16.37 -8.83 22.23
CA THR A 214 -17.42 -9.27 23.17
C THR A 214 -17.20 -10.71 23.62
N SER A 215 -16.86 -11.61 22.68
CA SER A 215 -16.56 -13.01 22.98
C SER A 215 -15.35 -13.18 23.91
N LYS A 216 -14.39 -12.24 23.87
CA LYS A 216 -13.25 -12.19 24.79
C LYS A 216 -13.60 -11.67 26.18
N ARG A 217 -14.48 -10.66 26.26
CA ARG A 217 -14.92 -10.08 27.53
C ARG A 217 -15.80 -11.04 28.32
N TYR A 218 -16.58 -11.86 27.63
CA TYR A 218 -17.53 -12.81 28.25
C TYR A 218 -17.24 -14.27 27.83
N PRO A 219 -16.09 -14.84 28.24
CA PRO A 219 -15.65 -16.17 27.79
C PRO A 219 -16.55 -17.32 28.29
N VAL A 220 -17.37 -17.07 29.30
CA VAL A 220 -18.27 -18.06 29.93
C VAL A 220 -19.37 -18.54 28.98
N LEU A 221 -19.77 -17.70 28.01
CA LEU A 221 -20.88 -17.98 27.08
C LEU A 221 -20.43 -18.66 25.77
N GLN A 222 -19.15 -18.58 25.40
CA GLN A 222 -18.63 -19.07 24.11
C GLN A 222 -17.24 -19.69 24.28
N LYS A 223 -17.21 -20.89 24.87
CA LYS A 223 -15.96 -21.62 25.16
C LYS A 223 -15.25 -22.08 23.90
N ASP A 224 -15.98 -22.49 22.87
CA ASP A 224 -15.44 -23.04 21.64
C ASP A 224 -15.36 -22.03 20.49
N ALA A 225 -14.36 -22.19 19.62
CA ALA A 225 -14.19 -21.34 18.44
C ALA A 225 -15.42 -21.38 17.51
N THR A 226 -16.04 -22.55 17.37
CA THR A 226 -17.28 -22.74 16.60
C THR A 226 -18.45 -21.93 17.17
N ALA A 227 -18.60 -21.90 18.50
CA ALA A 227 -19.62 -21.09 19.17
C ALA A 227 -19.39 -19.59 19.00
N ARG A 228 -18.12 -19.14 18.98
CA ARG A 228 -17.75 -17.74 18.71
C ARG A 228 -18.08 -17.35 17.26
N ILE A 229 -17.73 -18.19 16.30
CA ILE A 229 -18.03 -17.97 14.88
C ILE A 229 -19.55 -17.95 14.66
N ALA A 230 -20.29 -18.88 15.26
CA ALA A 230 -21.75 -18.89 15.18
C ALA A 230 -22.37 -17.62 15.79
N GLY A 231 -21.85 -17.15 16.92
CA GLY A 231 -22.27 -15.88 17.54
C GLY A 231 -21.99 -14.66 16.67
N MET A 232 -20.87 -14.63 15.96
CA MET A 232 -20.54 -13.58 14.98
C MET A 232 -21.48 -13.61 13.78
N ALA A 233 -21.74 -14.79 13.22
CA ALA A 233 -22.65 -14.97 12.09
C ALA A 233 -24.10 -14.58 12.46
N GLY A 234 -24.56 -14.96 13.65
CA GLY A 234 -25.90 -14.61 14.13
C GLY A 234 -26.10 -13.11 14.37
N GLU A 235 -25.07 -12.41 14.88
CA GLU A 235 -25.16 -10.94 15.05
C GLU A 235 -25.16 -10.23 13.69
N LEU A 236 -24.40 -10.73 12.71
CA LEU A 236 -24.48 -10.24 11.33
C LEU A 236 -25.88 -10.44 10.75
N GLU A 237 -26.44 -11.64 10.86
CA GLU A 237 -27.78 -11.96 10.36
C GLU A 237 -28.83 -11.03 10.97
N LYS A 238 -28.83 -10.87 12.30
CA LYS A 238 -29.74 -9.97 13.03
C LYS A 238 -29.63 -8.50 12.57
N ARG A 239 -28.41 -7.98 12.42
CA ARG A 239 -28.14 -6.59 12.01
C ARG A 239 -28.50 -6.34 10.55
N PHE A 240 -28.46 -7.36 9.69
CA PHE A 240 -28.85 -7.28 8.29
C PHE A 240 -30.34 -7.53 8.06
N ASP A 241 -30.97 -8.42 8.83
CA ASP A 241 -32.41 -8.72 8.74
C ASP A 241 -33.29 -7.51 9.05
N SER A 242 -32.83 -6.65 9.98
CA SER A 242 -33.47 -5.36 10.27
C SER A 242 -33.34 -4.34 9.13
N GLY A 243 -32.48 -4.60 8.13
CA GLY A 243 -32.14 -3.70 7.03
C GLY A 243 -32.13 -4.41 5.68
N ARG A 244 -33.20 -5.15 5.34
CA ARG A 244 -33.32 -6.02 4.14
C ARG A 244 -32.87 -5.40 2.81
N SER A 245 -32.83 -4.06 2.69
CA SER A 245 -32.32 -3.35 1.52
C SER A 245 -30.81 -3.49 1.28
N ARG A 246 -30.05 -3.93 2.29
CA ARG A 246 -28.58 -4.02 2.29
C ARG A 246 -28.03 -5.35 1.79
N HIS A 247 -28.87 -6.37 1.63
CA HIS A 247 -28.42 -7.68 1.15
C HIS A 247 -28.07 -7.67 -0.34
N ALA A 248 -26.99 -8.35 -0.70
CA ALA A 248 -26.72 -8.72 -2.09
C ALA A 248 -27.73 -9.80 -2.53
N LYS A 249 -28.55 -9.49 -3.55
CA LYS A 249 -29.60 -10.37 -4.09
C LYS A 249 -29.03 -11.66 -4.70
N ASN A 250 -27.87 -11.59 -5.35
CA ASN A 250 -27.22 -12.69 -6.05
C ASN A 250 -25.77 -12.83 -5.56
N GLY A 251 -25.54 -13.62 -4.53
CA GLY A 251 -24.20 -13.97 -4.06
C GLY A 251 -23.85 -15.41 -4.43
N GLU A 252 -22.70 -15.65 -5.06
CA GLU A 252 -22.17 -16.99 -5.31
C GLU A 252 -21.62 -17.55 -3.99
N GLY A 253 -22.38 -18.37 -3.27
CA GLY A 253 -21.92 -18.85 -1.96
C GLY A 253 -22.89 -19.63 -1.09
N GLY A 254 -24.13 -19.85 -1.56
CA GLY A 254 -25.17 -20.58 -0.84
C GLY A 254 -26.20 -19.67 -0.16
N ASN A 255 -26.91 -20.22 0.82
CA ASN A 255 -27.95 -19.49 1.56
C ASN A 255 -27.35 -18.26 2.28
N PHE A 256 -28.19 -17.27 2.64
CA PHE A 256 -27.73 -16.05 3.35
C PHE A 256 -26.93 -16.41 4.63
N SER A 257 -27.46 -17.33 5.44
CA SER A 257 -26.81 -17.84 6.65
C SER A 257 -25.40 -18.41 6.40
N GLU A 258 -25.21 -19.17 5.30
CA GLU A 258 -23.91 -19.74 4.95
C GLU A 258 -22.89 -18.67 4.56
N ARG A 259 -23.32 -17.60 3.87
CA ARG A 259 -22.46 -16.47 3.53
C ARG A 259 -21.99 -15.74 4.79
N TYR A 260 -22.89 -15.49 5.74
CA TYR A 260 -22.53 -14.90 7.04
C TYR A 260 -21.52 -15.76 7.81
N HIS A 261 -21.73 -17.08 7.83
CA HIS A 261 -20.84 -18.00 8.52
C HIS A 261 -19.43 -18.00 7.92
N LYS A 262 -19.31 -18.10 6.58
CA LYS A 262 -18.01 -18.09 5.88
C LYS A 262 -17.24 -16.80 6.15
N PHE A 263 -17.91 -15.65 6.11
CA PHE A 263 -17.28 -14.37 6.41
C PHE A 263 -16.84 -14.28 7.87
N ALA A 264 -17.71 -14.64 8.81
CA ALA A 264 -17.41 -14.64 10.24
C ALA A 264 -16.21 -15.56 10.55
N GLN A 265 -16.17 -16.75 9.96
CA GLN A 265 -15.06 -17.69 10.09
C GLN A 265 -13.75 -17.10 9.59
N ALA A 266 -13.73 -16.56 8.36
CA ALA A 266 -12.52 -16.00 7.77
C ALA A 266 -11.95 -14.84 8.60
N VAL A 267 -12.82 -13.95 9.11
CA VAL A 267 -12.41 -12.85 9.99
C VAL A 267 -11.92 -13.37 11.34
N PHE A 268 -12.62 -14.33 11.95
CA PHE A 268 -12.21 -14.92 13.23
C PHE A 268 -10.83 -15.56 13.13
N GLU A 269 -10.59 -16.39 12.11
CA GLU A 269 -9.31 -17.05 11.89
C GLU A 269 -8.19 -16.02 11.66
N PHE A 270 -8.46 -15.01 10.84
CA PHE A 270 -7.51 -13.94 10.55
C PHE A 270 -7.13 -13.13 11.79
N VAL A 271 -8.11 -12.64 12.55
CA VAL A 271 -7.86 -11.84 13.77
C VAL A 271 -7.20 -12.68 14.86
N SER A 272 -7.59 -13.95 15.01
CA SER A 272 -6.94 -14.88 15.96
C SER A 272 -5.48 -15.15 15.60
N LEU A 273 -5.15 -15.21 14.30
CA LEU A 273 -3.78 -15.33 13.82
C LEU A 273 -2.98 -14.07 14.16
N CYS A 274 -3.51 -12.89 13.85
CA CYS A 274 -2.85 -11.61 14.16
C CYS A 274 -2.68 -11.36 15.67
N GLU A 275 -3.56 -11.91 16.50
CA GLU A 275 -3.42 -11.90 17.95
C GLU A 275 -2.21 -12.70 18.42
N LYS A 276 -2.02 -13.91 17.90
CA LYS A 276 -0.85 -14.76 18.21
C LYS A 276 0.46 -14.10 17.79
N GLU A 277 0.44 -13.26 16.75
CA GLU A 277 1.59 -12.47 16.31
C GLU A 277 1.84 -11.21 17.18
N HIS A 278 1.01 -10.94 18.21
CA HIS A 278 1.03 -9.72 19.02
C HIS A 278 0.87 -8.42 18.21
N ARG A 279 0.10 -8.47 17.11
CA ARG A 279 -0.05 -7.34 16.18
C ARG A 279 -1.36 -6.57 16.33
N LEU A 280 -2.21 -6.94 17.28
CA LEU A 280 -3.49 -6.27 17.53
C LEU A 280 -3.32 -4.98 18.34
N ASP A 281 -2.68 -3.96 17.75
CA ASP A 281 -2.68 -2.61 18.30
C ASP A 281 -3.79 -1.73 17.69
N ALA A 282 -3.97 -0.52 18.20
CA ALA A 282 -4.95 0.42 17.68
C ALA A 282 -4.67 0.81 16.21
N ARG A 283 -3.40 0.76 15.78
CA ARG A 283 -2.98 1.04 14.40
C ARG A 283 -3.39 -0.08 13.46
N PHE A 284 -3.26 -1.34 13.87
CA PHE A 284 -3.72 -2.50 13.12
C PHE A 284 -5.20 -2.37 12.78
N ARG A 285 -6.07 -2.09 13.76
CA ARG A 285 -7.51 -1.94 13.51
C ARG A 285 -7.81 -0.82 12.51
N ARG A 286 -7.10 0.30 12.65
CA ARG A 286 -7.24 1.47 11.78
C ARG A 286 -6.83 1.15 10.34
N PHE A 287 -5.66 0.56 10.13
CA PHE A 287 -5.15 0.21 8.80
C PHE A 287 -5.93 -0.94 8.17
N LEU A 288 -6.31 -1.95 8.95
CA LEU A 288 -7.17 -3.05 8.50
C LEU A 288 -8.50 -2.52 7.96
N ARG A 289 -9.19 -1.66 8.72
CA ARG A 289 -10.46 -1.05 8.30
C ARG A 289 -10.34 -0.31 6.97
N ALA A 290 -9.28 0.47 6.80
CA ALA A 290 -9.05 1.24 5.58
C ALA A 290 -8.74 0.32 4.38
N ALA A 291 -7.84 -0.64 4.55
CA ALA A 291 -7.48 -1.61 3.51
C ALA A 291 -8.69 -2.47 3.09
N TYR A 292 -9.47 -2.95 4.07
CA TYR A 292 -10.71 -3.68 3.83
C TYR A 292 -11.71 -2.83 3.06
N SER A 293 -11.95 -1.58 3.48
CA SER A 293 -12.89 -0.67 2.80
C SER A 293 -12.53 -0.47 1.33
N HIS A 294 -11.24 -0.31 1.03
CA HIS A 294 -10.76 -0.16 -0.35
C HIS A 294 -11.01 -1.43 -1.17
N LEU A 295 -10.61 -2.61 -0.66
CA LEU A 295 -10.80 -3.89 -1.36
C LEU A 295 -12.26 -4.26 -1.53
N PHE A 296 -13.08 -4.02 -0.51
CA PHE A 296 -14.51 -4.27 -0.57
C PHE A 296 -15.17 -3.46 -1.70
N MET A 297 -14.80 -2.19 -1.86
CA MET A 297 -15.28 -1.38 -2.98
C MET A 297 -14.88 -1.96 -4.33
N GLU A 298 -13.62 -2.38 -4.48
CA GLU A 298 -13.12 -3.01 -5.72
C GLU A 298 -13.92 -4.28 -6.06
N LYS A 299 -14.08 -5.19 -5.09
CA LYS A 299 -14.79 -6.46 -5.30
C LYS A 299 -16.30 -6.27 -5.47
N SER A 300 -16.91 -5.34 -4.74
CA SER A 300 -18.34 -5.02 -4.86
C SER A 300 -18.67 -4.42 -6.23
N LEU A 301 -17.80 -3.52 -6.76
CA LEU A 301 -17.92 -3.00 -8.12
C LEU A 301 -17.82 -4.12 -9.17
N ALA A 302 -16.85 -5.03 -9.00
CA ALA A 302 -16.68 -6.17 -9.91
C ALA A 302 -17.91 -7.09 -9.92
N HIS A 303 -18.48 -7.41 -8.75
CA HIS A 303 -19.71 -8.19 -8.63
C HIS A 303 -20.91 -7.49 -9.29
N SER A 304 -21.03 -6.17 -9.12
CA SER A 304 -22.10 -5.37 -9.75
C SER A 304 -22.01 -5.39 -11.29
N ARG A 305 -20.80 -5.25 -11.84
CA ARG A 305 -20.56 -5.32 -13.31
C ARG A 305 -20.93 -6.69 -13.87
N LYS A 306 -20.47 -7.78 -13.23
CA LYS A 306 -20.82 -9.15 -13.62
C LYS A 306 -22.33 -9.40 -13.61
N ASN A 307 -23.04 -8.84 -12.63
CA ASN A 307 -24.50 -8.99 -12.55
C ASN A 307 -25.22 -8.23 -13.67
N LYS A 308 -24.78 -7.01 -14.02
CA LYS A 308 -25.31 -6.27 -15.18
C LYS A 308 -25.07 -7.01 -16.50
N GLU A 309 -23.89 -7.60 -16.67
CA GLU A 309 -23.58 -8.41 -17.85
C GLU A 309 -24.47 -9.66 -17.93
N LYS A 310 -24.63 -10.41 -16.82
CA LYS A 310 -25.54 -11.56 -16.75
C LYS A 310 -27.00 -11.17 -17.08
N GLU A 311 -27.49 -10.06 -16.54
CA GLU A 311 -28.84 -9.55 -16.85
C GLU A 311 -28.98 -9.21 -18.34
N SER A 312 -27.97 -8.61 -18.96
CA SER A 312 -27.99 -8.27 -20.40
C SER A 312 -27.96 -9.50 -21.31
N THR A 313 -27.19 -10.54 -20.98
CA THR A 313 -27.16 -11.81 -21.75
C THR A 313 -28.43 -12.63 -21.57
N THR A 314 -29.05 -12.58 -20.39
CA THR A 314 -30.31 -13.31 -20.14
C THR A 314 -31.46 -12.66 -20.87
N ALA A 315 -31.49 -11.32 -20.94
CA ALA A 315 -32.49 -10.57 -21.71
C ALA A 315 -32.39 -10.79 -23.23
N GLN A 316 -31.19 -11.02 -23.77
CA GLN A 316 -30.98 -11.37 -25.18
C GLN A 316 -31.36 -12.83 -25.49
N GLY A 317 -31.17 -13.75 -24.54
CA GLY A 317 -31.58 -15.16 -24.69
C GLY A 317 -33.08 -15.41 -24.59
N SER A 318 -33.83 -14.50 -23.97
CA SER A 318 -35.30 -14.56 -23.85
C SER A 318 -36.06 -13.91 -25.02
N LEU A 319 -35.34 -13.37 -26.01
CA LEU A 319 -35.88 -12.76 -27.23
C LEU A 319 -35.65 -13.63 -28.49
N LEU A 320 -35.26 -14.89 -28.31
CA LEU A 320 -35.14 -15.93 -29.34
C LEU A 320 -36.10 -17.09 -29.00
#